data_AF-A0AAU3HYS4-F1
#
_entry.id   AF-A0AAU3HYS4-F1
#
_cell.length_a   1.000
_cell.length_b   1.000
_cell.length_c   1.000
_cell.angle_alpha   90.00
_cell.angle_beta   90.00
_cell.angle_gamma   90.00
#
_symmetry.space_group_name_H-M   'P 1'
#
loop_
_entity.id
_entity.type
_entity.pdbx_description
1 polymer ?
#
loop_
_entity_poly.entity_id
_entity_poly.type
_entity_poly.pdbx_seq_one_letter_code
_entity_poly.pdbx_strand_id
1 'polypeptide(L)' 'MNVIPSCYDLLDAVPPTCPGCETHAPAWRWVRVDGLRVLTHDGDLICPKDRTFGCTPVPVPAPLLEVEPLEVAA' A
#
# COMPACT_ATOMS: atom_id res chain seq x y z
N MET A 1 -40.17 -8.42 -8.32
CA MET A 1 -38.94 -8.34 -9.15
C MET A 1 -37.83 -9.03 -8.37
N ASN A 2 -37.29 -10.15 -8.86
CA ASN A 2 -36.17 -10.84 -8.22
C ASN A 2 -34.89 -10.35 -8.91
N VAL A 3 -34.18 -9.41 -8.30
CA VAL A 3 -32.95 -8.85 -8.84
C VAL A 3 -31.83 -9.78 -8.37
N ILE A 4 -31.42 -10.70 -9.25
CA ILE A 4 -30.25 -11.52 -8.97
C ILE A 4 -29.04 -10.61 -9.17
N PRO A 5 -28.25 -10.32 -8.12
CA PRO A 5 -27.05 -9.51 -8.29
C PRO A 5 -26.13 -10.23 -9.27
N SER A 6 -25.69 -9.48 -10.28
CA SER A 6 -24.68 -9.94 -11.24
C SER A 6 -23.45 -10.40 -10.45
N CYS A 7 -22.82 -11.51 -10.86
CA CYS A 7 -21.60 -12.02 -10.21
C CYS A 7 -20.46 -10.99 -10.18
N TYR A 8 -20.50 -9.96 -11.04
CA TYR A 8 -19.57 -8.84 -11.00
C TYR A 8 -19.73 -7.92 -9.79
N ASP A 9 -20.96 -7.67 -9.32
CA ASP A 9 -21.22 -6.83 -8.13
C ASP A 9 -20.62 -7.44 -6.84
N LEU A 10 -20.46 -8.76 -6.80
CA LEU A 10 -19.84 -9.46 -5.68
C LEU A 10 -18.31 -9.38 -5.68
N LEU A 11 -17.68 -9.14 -6.84
CA LEU A 11 -16.23 -9.00 -6.96
C LEU A 11 -15.75 -7.59 -6.59
N ASP A 12 -16.60 -6.57 -6.81
CA ASP A 12 -16.35 -5.19 -6.38
C ASP A 12 -16.70 -4.94 -4.90
N ALA A 13 -17.39 -5.89 -4.26
CA ALA A 13 -17.68 -5.84 -2.84
C ALA A 13 -16.40 -6.10 -2.03
N VAL A 14 -15.62 -5.05 -1.81
CA VAL A 14 -14.56 -5.05 -0.81
C VAL A 14 -15.21 -5.46 0.52
N PRO A 15 -14.77 -6.56 1.16
CA PRO A 15 -15.40 -7.04 2.39
C PRO A 15 -15.34 -5.91 3.42
N PRO A 16 -16.40 -5.63 4.19
CA PRO A 16 -16.44 -4.48 5.10
C PRO A 16 -15.56 -4.70 6.35
N THR A 17 -14.57 -5.57 6.28
CA THR A 17 -13.64 -5.92 7.36
C THR A 17 -12.22 -5.70 6.88
N CYS A 18 -11.46 -4.93 7.64
CA CYS A 18 -10.06 -4.69 7.35
C CYS A 18 -9.24 -5.99 7.42
N PRO A 19 -8.43 -6.35 6.41
CA PRO A 19 -7.63 -7.58 6.43
C PRO A 19 -6.46 -7.55 7.43
N GLY A 20 -6.15 -6.38 8.01
CA GLY A 20 -5.08 -6.24 8.99
C GLY A 20 -5.55 -6.38 10.43
N CYS A 21 -6.62 -5.66 10.81
CA CYS A 21 -7.13 -5.68 12.18
C CYS A 21 -8.42 -6.46 12.39
N GLU A 22 -9.03 -6.95 11.30
CA GLU A 22 -10.30 -7.69 11.29
C GLU A 22 -11.50 -6.90 11.83
N THR A 23 -11.31 -5.60 12.11
CA THR A 23 -12.38 -4.70 12.52
C THR A 23 -13.22 -4.32 11.32
N HIS A 24 -14.52 -4.08 11.57
CA HIS A 24 -15.43 -3.56 10.56
C HIS A 24 -14.96 -2.17 10.07
N ALA A 25 -14.62 -2.09 8.79
CA ALA A 25 -14.19 -0.92 8.05
C ALA A 25 -14.93 -0.95 6.69
N PRO A 26 -16.07 -0.22 6.55
CA PRO A 26 -16.91 -0.22 5.36
C PRO A 26 -16.16 0.10 4.07
N ALA A 27 -15.13 0.95 4.18
CA ALA A 27 -14.13 1.11 3.15
C ALA A 27 -12.76 0.80 3.75
N TRP A 28 -11.94 0.05 3.03
CA TRP A 28 -10.52 -0.05 3.30
C TRP A 28 -9.75 -0.15 1.99
N ARG A 29 -8.50 0.28 2.02
CA ARG A 29 -7.61 0.17 0.86
C ARG A 29 -6.16 0.17 1.27
N TRP A 30 -5.33 -0.42 0.41
CA TRP A 30 -3.89 -0.28 0.46
C TRP A 30 -3.47 1.00 -0.27
N VAL A 31 -2.73 1.87 0.41
CA VAL A 31 -2.16 3.10 -0.15
C VAL A 31 -0.64 2.98 -0.14
N ARG A 32 0.03 3.56 -1.14
CA ARG A 32 1.49 3.69 -1.14
C ARG A 32 1.89 5.06 -0.63
N VAL A 33 2.72 5.11 0.41
CA VAL A 33 3.26 6.34 1.01
C VAL A 33 4.75 6.14 1.22
N ASP A 34 5.60 7.00 0.64
CA ASP A 34 7.07 6.94 0.78
C ASP A 34 7.68 5.56 0.51
N GLY A 35 7.13 4.85 -0.49
CA GLY A 35 7.56 3.49 -0.86
C GLY A 35 7.03 2.37 0.03
N LEU A 36 6.34 2.69 1.13
CA LEU A 36 5.66 1.74 2.00
C LEU A 36 4.24 1.48 1.54
N ARG A 37 3.75 0.25 1.76
CA ARG A 37 2.37 -0.14 1.49
C ARG A 37 1.60 -0.14 2.81
N VAL A 38 0.72 0.83 2.99
CA VAL A 38 -0.02 1.09 4.22
C VAL A 38 -1.49 0.72 4.05
N LEU A 39 -2.05 -0.02 5.01
CA LEU A 39 -3.48 -0.32 5.05
C LEU A 39 -4.26 0.82 5.73
N THR A 40 -5.33 1.28 5.09
CA THR A 40 -6.19 2.37 5.57
C THR A 40 -7.65 1.92 5.72
N HIS A 41 -8.34 2.43 6.73
CA HIS A 41 -9.79 2.38 6.95
C HIS A 41 -10.41 3.69 6.47
N ASP A 42 -11.62 3.61 5.93
CA ASP A 42 -12.50 4.70 5.55
C ASP A 42 -11.89 5.76 4.59
N GLY A 43 -10.68 5.49 4.09
CA GLY A 43 -9.95 6.27 3.09
C GLY A 43 -8.86 7.17 3.67
N ASP A 44 -8.89 7.44 4.98
CA ASP A 44 -8.11 8.47 5.67
C ASP A 44 -7.47 8.02 7.00
N LEU A 45 -8.01 6.96 7.64
CA LEU A 45 -7.48 6.45 8.90
C LEU A 45 -6.52 5.28 8.65
N ILE A 46 -5.29 5.34 9.16
CA ILE A 46 -4.36 4.21 9.03
C ILE A 46 -4.78 3.09 9.99
N CYS A 47 -4.77 1.84 9.52
CA CYS A 47 -5.03 0.68 10.34
C CYS A 47 -3.96 0.56 11.45
N PRO A 48 -4.32 0.54 12.74
CA PRO A 48 -3.34 0.51 13.84
C PRO A 48 -2.61 -0.83 13.97
N LYS A 49 -3.13 -1.91 13.36
CA LYS A 49 -2.47 -3.22 13.27
C LYS A 49 -1.72 -3.41 11.94
N ASP A 50 -1.64 -2.37 11.10
CA ASP A 50 -0.83 -2.44 9.90
C ASP A 50 0.64 -2.63 10.28
N ARG A 51 1.31 -3.58 9.62
CA ARG A 51 2.70 -3.93 9.96
C ARG A 51 3.72 -2.84 9.60
N THR A 52 3.34 -1.89 8.73
CA THR A 52 4.17 -0.75 8.34
C THR A 52 3.86 0.49 9.16
N PHE A 53 2.81 0.46 10.00
CA PHE A 53 2.50 1.55 10.92
C PHE A 53 3.65 1.77 11.91
N GLY A 54 4.22 2.97 11.90
CA GLY A 54 5.36 3.34 12.74
C GLY A 54 6.72 2.85 12.23
N CYS A 55 6.79 2.17 11.07
CA CYS A 55 8.07 1.88 10.43
C CYS A 55 8.61 3.14 9.76
N THR A 56 9.79 3.61 10.18
CA THR A 56 10.56 4.58 9.42
C THR A 56 11.12 3.90 8.18
N PRO A 57 10.80 4.35 6.95
CA PRO A 57 11.46 3.81 5.78
C PRO A 57 12.96 4.10 5.92
N VAL A 58 13.78 3.04 5.90
CA VAL A 58 15.23 3.20 5.83
C VAL A 58 15.53 3.85 4.48
N PRO A 59 16.24 4.99 4.43
CA PRO A 59 16.62 5.58 3.15
C PRO A 59 17.43 4.54 2.38
N VAL A 60 16.92 4.14 1.21
CA VAL A 60 17.65 3.28 0.29
C VAL A 60 18.91 4.05 -0.11
N PRO A 61 20.13 3.49 0.07
CA PRO A 61 21.33 4.13 -0.41
C PRO A 61 21.16 4.40 -1.90
N ALA A 62 21.36 5.65 -2.32
CA ALA A 62 21.38 5.98 -3.74
C ALA A 62 22.39 5.05 -4.44
N PRO A 63 22.09 4.51 -5.63
CA PRO A 63 23.08 3.76 -6.38
C PRO A 63 24.30 4.67 -6.54
N LEU A 64 25.46 4.19 -6.07
CA LEU A 64 26.73 4.82 -6.34
C LEU A 64 26.86 4.82 -7.86
N LEU A 65 26.60 5.95 -8.51
CA LEU A 65 27.03 6.15 -9.88
C LEU A 65 28.55 5.99 -9.84
N GLU A 66 29.05 4.82 -10.24
CA GLU A 66 30.45 4.59 -10.51
C GLU A 66 30.85 5.63 -11.55
N VAL A 67 31.47 6.71 -11.07
CA VAL A 67 32.17 7.66 -11.92
C VAL A 67 33.33 6.89 -12.51
N GLU A 68 33.18 6.45 -13.77
CA GLU A 68 34.29 5.89 -14.53
C GLU A 68 35.44 6.92 -14.49
N PRO A 69 36.67 6.53 -14.08
CA PRO A 69 37.79 7.43 -14.10
C PRO A 69 38.08 7.78 -15.57
N LEU A 70 37.95 9.07 -15.88
CA LEU A 70 38.34 9.68 -17.15
C LEU A 70 39.74 9.18 -17.53
N GLU A 71 39.85 8.37 -18.59
CA GLU A 71 41.14 7.94 -19.13
C GLU A 71 41.98 9.19 -19.46
N VAL A 72 43.11 9.34 -18.77
CA VAL A 72 44.15 10.29 -19.15
C VAL A 72 44.91 9.68 -20.32
N ALA A 73 44.63 10.16 -21.52
CA ALA A 73 45.45 9.91 -22.70
C ALA A 73 46.16 11.20 -23.14
N ALA A 74 47.47 11.04 -23.41
CA ALA A 74 48.46 11.91 -24.04
C ALA A 74 49.41 12.67 -23.09
#